data_AF-I6YAT6-F1
#
_entry.id   AF-I6YAT6-F1
#
_cell.length_a   1.000
_cell.length_b   1.000
_cell.length_c   1.000
_cell.angle_alpha   90.00
_cell.angle_beta   90.00
_cell.angle_gamma   90.00
#
_symmetry.space_group_name_H-M   'P 1'
#
loop_
_entity.id
_entity.type
_entity.pdbx_description
1 polymer ?
#
loop_
_entity_poly.entity_id
_entity_poly.type
_entity_poly.pdbx_seq_one_letter_code
_entity_poly.pdbx_strand_id
1 'polypeptide(L)'
;NKVTVILEDGQRCEGDLLVGADGIWSKVRRNLFGYTEPSYSGYTCYTGIADFVPADIDTVGYRVFLGHKQYFVSSDVGGGKMQWYAFYNEP
;
A
#
# COMPACT_ATOMS: atom_id res chain seq x y z
N ASN A 1 -29.92 -6.49 17.43
CA ASN A 1 -28.60 -7.08 17.10
C ASN A 1 -27.60 -5.96 17.00
N LYS A 2 -26.49 -6.05 17.75
CA LYS A 2 -25.36 -5.13 17.68
C LYS A 2 -24.09 -5.92 17.37
N VAL A 3 -23.09 -5.26 16.83
CA VAL A 3 -21.73 -5.79 16.67
C VAL A 3 -20.90 -5.32 17.85
N THR A 4 -20.07 -6.21 18.40
CA THR A 4 -19.13 -5.88 19.49
C THR A 4 -17.70 -6.06 19.01
N VAL A 5 -16.86 -5.06 19.24
CA VAL A 5 -15.41 -5.12 19.01
C VAL A 5 -14.71 -5.23 20.37
N ILE A 6 -13.71 -6.09 20.46
CA ILE A 6 -12.80 -6.17 21.61
C ILE A 6 -11.47 -5.57 21.18
N LEU A 7 -11.07 -4.50 21.85
CA LEU A 7 -9.79 -3.82 21.61
C LEU A 7 -8.65 -4.56 22.32
N GLU A 8 -7.41 -4.19 21.99
CA GLU A 8 -6.22 -4.84 22.54
C GLU A 8 -6.11 -4.69 24.07
N ASP A 9 -6.59 -3.58 24.63
CA ASP A 9 -6.66 -3.32 26.07
C ASP A 9 -7.83 -4.03 26.77
N GLY A 10 -8.60 -4.83 26.05
CA GLY A 10 -9.76 -5.57 26.55
C GLY A 10 -11.06 -4.76 26.60
N GLN A 11 -11.04 -3.47 26.24
CA GLN A 11 -12.26 -2.67 26.14
C GLN A 11 -13.20 -3.23 25.09
N ARG A 12 -14.51 -3.08 25.36
CA ARG A 12 -15.58 -3.51 24.47
C ARG A 12 -16.32 -2.31 23.93
N CYS A 13 -16.44 -2.23 22.62
CA CYS A 13 -17.21 -1.21 21.93
C CYS A 13 -18.38 -1.87 21.20
N GLU A 14 -19.58 -1.31 21.31
CA GLU A 14 -20.77 -1.78 20.61
C GLU A 14 -21.24 -0.77 19.55
N GLY A 15 -21.75 -1.27 18.43
CA GLY A 15 -22.36 -0.45 17.39
C GLY A 15 -23.33 -1.24 16.52
N ASP A 16 -24.12 -0.53 15.71
CA ASP A 16 -25.05 -1.16 14.77
C ASP A 16 -24.33 -1.69 13.52
N LEU A 17 -23.17 -1.10 13.18
CA LEU A 17 -22.33 -1.48 12.04
C LEU A 17 -20.84 -1.49 12.43
N LEU A 18 -20.09 -2.40 11.80
CA LEU A 18 -18.63 -2.46 11.87
C LEU A 18 -18.05 -2.37 10.45
N VAL A 19 -17.10 -1.47 10.22
CA VAL A 19 -16.36 -1.33 8.96
C VAL A 19 -14.94 -1.85 9.14
N GLY A 20 -14.55 -2.87 8.37
CA GLY A 20 -13.19 -3.40 8.36
C GLY A 20 -12.26 -2.59 7.46
N ALA A 21 -11.59 -1.59 8.04
CA ALA A 21 -10.58 -0.77 7.36
C ALA A 21 -9.16 -1.00 7.96
N ASP A 22 -8.89 -2.24 8.37
CA ASP A 22 -7.73 -2.66 9.18
C ASP A 22 -6.59 -3.31 8.36
N GLY A 23 -6.48 -2.97 7.08
CA GLY A 23 -5.32 -3.28 6.22
C GLY A 23 -5.24 -4.73 5.72
N ILE A 24 -4.10 -5.08 5.09
CA ILE A 24 -3.91 -6.38 4.42
C ILE A 24 -4.05 -7.56 5.39
N TRP A 25 -3.69 -7.38 6.66
CA TRP A 25 -3.76 -8.39 7.74
C TRP A 25 -5.07 -8.34 8.55
N SER A 26 -6.16 -7.87 7.93
CA SER A 26 -7.46 -7.63 8.56
C SER A 26 -7.95 -8.75 9.50
N LYS A 27 -8.23 -8.36 10.76
CA LYS A 27 -8.91 -9.17 11.77
C LYS A 27 -10.41 -9.29 11.46
N VAL A 28 -11.02 -8.24 10.89
CA VAL A 28 -12.43 -8.27 10.47
C VAL A 28 -12.64 -9.31 9.37
N ARG A 29 -11.85 -9.28 8.31
CA ARG A 29 -11.89 -10.26 7.22
C ARG A 29 -11.72 -11.69 7.76
N ARG A 30 -10.78 -11.88 8.69
CA ARG A 30 -10.51 -13.16 9.34
C ARG A 30 -11.71 -13.70 10.12
N ASN A 31 -12.41 -12.86 10.87
CA ASN A 31 -13.59 -13.28 11.63
C ASN A 31 -14.79 -13.64 10.74
N LEU A 32 -14.92 -13.02 9.56
CA LEU A 32 -16.02 -13.29 8.64
C LEU A 32 -15.78 -14.52 7.75
N PHE A 33 -14.54 -14.72 7.29
CA PHE A 33 -14.24 -15.71 6.24
C PHE A 33 -13.16 -16.73 6.62
N GLY A 34 -12.59 -16.62 7.82
CA GLY A 34 -11.43 -17.40 8.23
C GLY A 34 -10.11 -16.80 7.78
N TYR A 35 -9.00 -17.45 8.16
CA TYR A 35 -7.66 -17.01 7.80
C TYR A 35 -7.32 -17.38 6.36
N THR A 36 -6.75 -16.43 5.63
CA THR A 36 -6.16 -16.63 4.30
C THR A 36 -4.83 -15.88 4.24
N GLU A 37 -3.77 -16.58 3.84
CA GLU A 37 -2.45 -15.98 3.62
C GLU A 37 -2.49 -15.01 2.43
N PRO A 38 -1.88 -13.81 2.53
CA PRO A 38 -1.67 -12.97 1.35
C PRO A 38 -0.84 -13.70 0.30
N SER A 39 -1.22 -13.56 -0.97
CA SER A 39 -0.45 -14.11 -2.07
C SER A 39 0.71 -13.18 -2.41
N TYR A 40 1.95 -13.68 -2.32
CA TYR A 40 3.12 -12.95 -2.79
C TYR A 40 3.04 -12.75 -4.30
N SER A 41 3.27 -11.51 -4.76
CA SER A 41 3.15 -11.14 -6.17
C SER A 41 4.33 -11.60 -7.03
N GLY A 42 5.42 -12.05 -6.42
CA GLY A 42 6.68 -12.35 -7.10
C GLY A 42 7.57 -11.11 -7.32
N TYR A 43 7.25 -9.97 -6.72
CA TYR A 43 8.02 -8.74 -6.86
C TYR A 43 8.31 -8.09 -5.52
N THR A 44 9.56 -7.66 -5.36
CA THR A 44 9.97 -6.75 -4.31
C THR A 44 9.91 -5.32 -4.85
N CYS A 45 9.31 -4.42 -4.08
CA CYS A 45 9.27 -2.99 -4.37
C CYS A 45 10.25 -2.25 -3.46
N TYR A 46 11.30 -1.69 -4.04
CA TYR A 46 12.13 -0.69 -3.37
C TYR A 46 11.57 0.68 -3.66
N THR A 47 11.48 1.54 -2.66
CA THR A 47 10.91 2.87 -2.86
C THR A 47 11.63 3.88 -1.98
N GLY A 48 11.59 5.13 -2.41
CA GLY A 48 12.16 6.24 -1.67
C GLY A 48 11.70 7.57 -2.23
N ILE A 49 12.23 8.63 -1.63
CA ILE A 49 12.04 10.01 -2.06
C ILE A 49 13.41 10.61 -2.32
N ALA A 50 13.53 11.36 -3.41
CA ALA A 50 14.73 12.12 -3.75
C ALA A 50 14.42 13.61 -3.82
N ASP A 51 15.35 14.45 -3.37
CA ASP A 51 15.31 15.90 -3.58
C ASP A 51 15.78 16.21 -5.01
N PHE A 52 14.85 16.13 -5.96
CA PHE A 52 15.13 16.25 -7.39
C PHE A 52 13.91 16.77 -8.14
N VAL A 53 14.14 17.76 -9.00
CA VAL A 53 13.12 18.31 -9.92
C VAL A 53 13.59 18.09 -11.35
N PRO A 54 12.90 17.25 -12.14
CA PRO A 54 13.24 17.03 -13.54
C PRO A 54 12.87 18.27 -14.37
N ALA A 55 13.62 18.51 -15.46
CA ALA A 55 13.41 19.69 -16.31
C ALA A 55 12.03 19.74 -16.99
N ASP A 56 11.39 18.59 -17.15
CA ASP A 56 10.11 18.37 -17.83
C ASP A 56 8.93 18.16 -16.85
N ILE A 57 9.07 18.63 -15.60
CA ILE A 57 8.07 18.50 -14.52
C ILE A 57 6.67 19.00 -14.91
N ASP A 58 6.59 20.10 -15.67
CA ASP A 58 5.31 20.70 -16.08
C ASP A 58 4.57 19.90 -17.16
N THR A 59 5.25 18.94 -17.78
CA THR A 59 4.72 18.15 -18.90
C THR A 59 4.62 16.66 -18.60
N VAL A 60 5.31 16.17 -17.57
CA VAL A 60 5.35 14.75 -17.24
C VAL A 60 5.19 14.54 -15.73
N GLY A 61 3.97 14.22 -15.30
CA GLY A 61 3.67 13.93 -13.88
C GLY A 61 4.09 12.52 -13.41
N TYR A 62 4.18 11.55 -14.32
CA TYR A 62 4.46 10.15 -13.99
C TYR A 62 5.25 9.47 -15.11
N ARG A 63 6.36 8.81 -14.79
CA ARG A 63 7.17 8.04 -15.75
C ARG A 63 7.31 6.61 -15.32
N VAL A 64 7.24 5.72 -16.31
CA VAL A 64 7.49 4.29 -16.14
C VAL A 64 8.57 3.86 -17.12
N PHE A 65 9.64 3.29 -16.59
CA PHE A 65 10.72 2.66 -17.34
C PHE A 65 10.49 1.15 -17.27
N LEU A 66 10.12 0.55 -18.40
CA LEU A 66 9.79 -0.87 -18.47
C LEU A 66 11.01 -1.69 -18.87
N GLY A 67 11.24 -2.79 -18.14
CA GLY A 67 12.20 -3.83 -18.47
C GLY A 67 11.56 -5.22 -18.36
N HIS A 68 12.24 -6.25 -18.84
CA HIS A 68 11.76 -7.62 -18.67
C HIS A 68 11.76 -7.97 -17.17
N LYS A 69 10.57 -8.25 -16.60
CA LYS A 69 10.35 -8.61 -15.18
C LYS A 69 10.89 -7.58 -14.18
N GLN A 70 10.98 -6.32 -14.59
CA GLN A 70 11.37 -5.22 -13.73
C GLN A 70 10.84 -3.91 -14.29
N TYR A 71 10.53 -2.95 -13.42
CA TYR A 71 10.17 -1.61 -13.87
C TYR A 71 10.49 -0.59 -12.80
N PHE A 72 10.82 0.62 -13.25
CA PHE A 72 11.09 1.77 -12.40
C PHE A 72 10.06 2.85 -12.66
N VAL A 73 9.59 3.48 -11.61
CA VAL A 73 8.63 4.57 -11.65
C VAL A 73 9.22 5.79 -10.97
N SER A 74 9.01 6.96 -11.56
CA SER A 74 9.23 8.25 -10.89
C SER A 74 7.98 9.12 -11.00
N SER A 75 7.57 9.71 -9.88
CA SER A 75 6.38 10.57 -9.79
C SER A 75 6.67 11.79 -8.93
N ASP A 76 6.22 12.95 -9.40
CA ASP A 76 6.27 14.16 -8.59
C ASP A 76 5.35 14.02 -7.38
N VAL A 77 5.83 14.46 -6.22
CA VAL A 77 5.05 14.53 -4.97
C VAL A 77 5.03 15.95 -4.40
N GLY A 78 5.52 16.93 -5.17
CA GLY A 78 5.58 18.34 -4.79
C GLY A 78 6.75 18.68 -3.88
N GLY A 79 6.93 19.98 -3.60
CA GLY A 79 7.97 20.46 -2.69
C GLY A 79 9.41 20.19 -3.16
N GLY A 80 9.60 20.05 -4.48
CA GLY A 80 10.90 19.73 -5.07
C GLY A 80 11.33 18.26 -4.89
N LYS A 81 10.38 17.37 -4.57
CA LYS A 81 10.64 15.98 -4.24
C LYS A 81 10.03 15.04 -5.28
N MET A 82 10.79 14.00 -5.61
CA MET A 82 10.38 12.93 -6.52
C MET A 82 10.27 11.63 -5.73
N GLN A 83 9.10 11.00 -5.74
CA GLN A 83 8.98 9.63 -5.28
C GLN A 83 9.40 8.68 -6.39
N TRP A 84 10.08 7.60 -6.02
CA TRP A 84 10.41 6.54 -6.95
C TRP A 84 10.05 5.16 -6.40
N TYR A 85 9.79 4.24 -7.32
CA TYR A 85 9.54 2.83 -7.05
C TYR A 85 10.34 1.98 -8.03
N ALA A 86 11.09 1.02 -7.54
CA ALA A 86 11.80 0.03 -8.33
C ALA A 86 11.22 -1.34 -8.01
N PHE A 87 10.55 -1.94 -8.99
CA PHE A 87 9.99 -3.27 -8.89
C PHE A 87 10.96 -4.25 -9.53
N TYR A 88 11.43 -5.20 -8.75
CA TYR A 88 12.31 -6.27 -9.22
C TYR A 88 11.66 -7.61 -8.94
N ASN A 89 11.63 -8.49 -9.95
CA ASN A 89 11.14 -9.84 -9.77
C ASN A 89 12.15 -10.64 -8.94
N GLU A 90 11.84 -10.79 -7.66
CA GLU A 90 12.57 -11.66 -6.73
C GLU A 90 11.73 -12.92 -6.53
N PRO A 91 12.13 -14.06 -7.13
CA PRO A 91 11.43 -15.33 -6.97
C PRO A 91 11.51 -15.88 -5.54
#